data_AF-A0AAN6G9C7-F1
#
_entry.id   AF-A0AAN6G9C7-F1
#
_cell.length_a   1.000
_cell.length_b   1.000
_cell.length_c   1.000
_cell.angle_alpha   90.00
_cell.angle_beta   90.00
_cell.angle_gamma   90.00
#
_symmetry.space_group_name_H-M   'P 1'
#
loop_
_entity.id
_entity.type
_entity.pdbx_description
1 polymer ?
#
loop_
_entity_poly.entity_id
_entity_poly.type
_entity_poly.pdbx_seq_one_letter_code
_entity_poly.pdbx_strand_id
1 'polypeptide(L)'
;MKNYALLFEKVARWLKPLSAAPSPSNPSQLFLHIFCHKTTPYHFEEDDGWMAKNFFSGGTMPSHDLFAYFQEHVVLQRTWWLNGEHYARTLYAWLDKQRAENGWGNKSIKALREDAKRKGVPEIEGEKTYYRFALFYLACAVFFGQNGGEEWGVGHYLFKKRD
;
A
#
# COMPACT_ATOMS: atom_id res chain seq x y z
N MET A 1 -10.95 -2.36 -5.21
CA MET A 1 -11.10 -2.29 -6.69
C MET A 1 -10.26 -3.39 -7.30
N LYS A 2 -10.87 -4.38 -7.99
CA LYS A 2 -10.18 -5.59 -8.49
C LYS A 2 -10.16 -5.73 -10.03
N ASN A 3 -10.75 -4.78 -10.76
CA ASN A 3 -10.76 -4.78 -12.23
C ASN A 3 -9.66 -3.85 -12.77
N TYR A 4 -8.46 -4.41 -12.97
CA TYR A 4 -7.28 -3.64 -13.40
C TYR A 4 -7.37 -3.21 -14.86
N ALA A 5 -8.01 -3.99 -15.74
CA ALA A 5 -8.23 -3.62 -17.14
C ALA A 5 -9.01 -2.30 -17.25
N LEU A 6 -10.17 -2.20 -16.59
CA LEU A 6 -10.98 -0.97 -16.60
C LEU A 6 -10.29 0.19 -15.87
N LEU A 7 -9.52 -0.09 -14.81
CA LEU A 7 -8.74 0.94 -14.14
C LEU A 7 -7.66 1.53 -15.06
N PHE A 8 -6.90 0.67 -15.74
CA PHE A 8 -5.85 1.10 -16.66
C PHE A 8 -6.43 1.78 -17.90
N GLU A 9 -7.59 1.34 -18.40
CA GLU A 9 -8.34 2.07 -19.43
C GLU A 9 -8.67 3.49 -18.97
N LYS A 10 -9.25 3.63 -17.76
CA LYS A 10 -9.64 4.92 -17.21
C LYS A 10 -8.43 5.85 -17.05
N VAL A 11 -7.32 5.35 -16.51
CA VAL A 11 -6.09 6.11 -16.33
C VAL A 11 -5.44 6.46 -17.67
N ALA A 12 -5.46 5.56 -18.65
CA ALA A 12 -4.91 5.81 -19.98
C ALA A 12 -5.59 6.99 -20.68
N ARG A 13 -6.87 7.27 -20.41
CA ARG A 13 -7.58 8.45 -20.95
C ARG A 13 -7.02 9.78 -20.44
N TRP A 14 -6.33 9.78 -19.30
CA TRP A 14 -5.66 10.98 -18.75
C TRP A 14 -4.26 11.20 -19.33
N LEU A 15 -3.65 10.17 -19.92
CA LEU A 15 -2.33 10.26 -20.54
C LEU A 15 -2.45 10.80 -21.98
N LYS A 16 -1.61 11.78 -22.32
CA LYS A 16 -1.48 12.23 -23.71
C LYS A 16 -0.84 11.10 -24.55
N PRO A 17 -1.35 10.82 -25.75
CA PRO A 17 -0.71 9.87 -26.66
C PRO A 17 0.66 10.39 -27.08
N LEU A 18 1.56 9.48 -27.47
CA LEU A 18 2.93 9.86 -27.81
C LEU A 18 2.95 10.81 -29.01
N SER A 19 2.03 10.59 -29.95
CA SER A 19 1.81 11.43 -31.14
C SER A 19 1.37 12.87 -30.83
N ALA A 20 0.80 13.13 -29.65
CA ALA A 20 0.36 14.45 -29.22
C ALA A 20 1.28 15.07 -28.16
N ALA A 21 2.41 14.42 -27.84
CA ALA A 21 3.38 14.98 -26.90
C ALA A 21 4.10 16.18 -27.56
N PRO A 22 4.21 17.33 -26.87
CA PRO A 22 4.85 18.52 -27.43
C PRO A 22 6.35 18.34 -27.71
N SER A 23 6.97 17.28 -27.18
CA SER A 23 8.32 16.87 -27.51
C SER A 23 8.51 15.37 -27.22
N PRO A 24 9.26 14.62 -28.06
CA PRO A 24 9.69 13.25 -27.77
C PRO A 24 10.50 13.13 -26.47
N SER A 25 11.09 14.24 -26.00
CA SER A 25 11.90 14.27 -24.78
C SER A 25 11.08 14.32 -23.48
N ASN A 26 9.76 14.48 -23.54
CA ASN A 26 8.90 14.55 -22.36
C ASN A 26 7.53 13.85 -22.56
N PRO A 27 7.51 12.51 -22.66
CA PRO A 27 6.28 11.76 -22.84
C PRO A 27 5.42 11.76 -21.56
N SER A 28 4.09 11.64 -21.71
CA SER A 28 3.21 11.32 -20.58
C SER A 28 3.37 9.87 -20.17
N GLN A 29 3.64 9.63 -18.89
CA GLN A 29 3.89 8.30 -18.34
C GLN A 29 3.06 8.05 -17.09
N LEU A 30 2.79 6.77 -16.82
CA LEU A 30 2.16 6.30 -15.59
C LEU A 30 3.21 5.57 -14.77
N PHE A 31 3.46 6.04 -13.55
CA PHE A 31 4.28 5.34 -12.58
C PHE A 31 3.40 4.75 -11.48
N LEU A 32 3.57 3.45 -11.20
CA LEU A 32 2.87 2.75 -10.13
C LEU A 32 3.86 2.32 -9.04
N HIS A 33 3.47 2.54 -7.79
CA HIS A 33 4.13 2.04 -6.58
C HIS A 33 3.12 1.16 -5.84
N ILE A 34 3.43 -0.12 -5.65
CA ILE A 34 2.52 -1.03 -4.93
C ILE A 34 3.28 -2.03 -4.07
N PHE A 35 2.72 -2.36 -2.90
CA PHE A 35 3.16 -3.53 -2.14
C PHE A 35 2.72 -4.80 -2.86
N CYS A 36 3.61 -5.78 -2.98
CA CYS A 36 3.32 -7.04 -3.66
C CYS A 36 4.13 -8.20 -3.07
N HIS A 37 3.62 -9.41 -3.24
CA HIS A 37 4.39 -10.63 -3.05
C HIS A 37 5.22 -10.90 -4.32
N LYS A 38 6.38 -11.54 -4.19
CA LYS A 38 7.26 -11.78 -5.35
C LYS A 38 6.59 -12.57 -6.49
N THR A 39 5.72 -13.53 -6.17
CA THR A 39 5.21 -14.50 -7.16
C THR A 39 3.74 -14.85 -7.05
N THR A 40 3.12 -14.66 -5.90
CA THR A 40 1.80 -15.25 -5.59
C THR A 40 0.81 -14.16 -5.18
N PRO A 41 -0.19 -13.85 -6.02
CA PRO A 41 -1.24 -12.94 -5.63
C PRO A 41 -2.26 -13.65 -4.73
N TYR A 42 -2.88 -12.93 -3.82
CA TYR A 42 -3.98 -13.43 -2.99
C TYR A 42 -4.92 -12.30 -2.58
N HIS A 43 -6.15 -12.65 -2.21
CA HIS A 43 -7.12 -11.71 -1.67
C HIS A 43 -7.00 -11.62 -0.16
N PHE A 44 -7.43 -10.49 0.39
CA PHE A 44 -7.64 -10.34 1.83
C PHE A 44 -9.14 -10.50 2.09
N GLU A 45 -9.54 -11.68 2.56
CA GLU A 45 -10.90 -12.01 2.96
C GLU A 45 -11.11 -11.70 4.45
N GLU A 46 -12.35 -11.47 4.90
CA GLU A 46 -12.59 -11.04 6.29
C GLU A 46 -12.29 -12.12 7.32
N ASP A 47 -12.37 -13.39 6.90
CA ASP A 47 -12.09 -14.58 7.68
C ASP A 47 -10.62 -15.01 7.65
N ASP A 48 -9.75 -14.35 6.86
CA ASP A 48 -8.29 -14.53 6.85
C ASP A 48 -7.59 -14.02 8.13
N GLY A 49 -8.38 -13.64 9.14
CA GLY A 49 -7.91 -13.28 10.47
C GLY A 49 -7.92 -11.79 10.75
N TRP A 50 -7.36 -11.43 11.90
CA TRP A 50 -7.55 -10.09 12.48
C TRP A 50 -6.98 -8.97 11.62
N MET A 51 -5.81 -9.16 10.99
CA MET A 51 -5.19 -8.14 10.13
C MET A 51 -6.05 -7.86 8.90
N ALA A 52 -6.53 -8.91 8.22
CA ALA A 52 -7.38 -8.77 7.05
C ALA A 52 -8.69 -8.04 7.40
N LYS A 53 -9.38 -8.48 8.45
CA LYS A 53 -10.61 -7.85 8.94
C LYS A 53 -10.47 -6.36 9.29
N ASN A 54 -9.37 -5.95 9.92
CA ASN A 54 -9.24 -4.57 10.43
C ASN A 54 -8.59 -3.61 9.42
N PHE A 55 -7.74 -4.09 8.51
CA PHE A 55 -6.92 -3.20 7.66
C PHE A 55 -7.00 -3.49 6.16
N PHE A 56 -7.32 -4.71 5.74
CA PHE A 56 -7.14 -5.11 4.34
C PHE A 56 -8.38 -5.69 3.67
N SER A 57 -9.51 -5.80 4.38
CA SER A 57 -10.73 -6.46 3.90
C SER A 57 -11.14 -5.99 2.49
N GLY A 58 -11.41 -6.95 1.61
CA GLY A 58 -11.78 -6.71 0.22
C GLY A 58 -10.61 -6.32 -0.69
N GLY A 59 -9.39 -6.27 -0.14
CA GLY A 59 -8.15 -5.97 -0.84
C GLY A 59 -7.58 -7.17 -1.61
N THR A 60 -6.45 -6.91 -2.26
CA THR A 60 -5.63 -7.89 -2.96
C THR A 60 -4.17 -7.58 -2.67
N MET A 61 -3.37 -8.58 -2.32
CA MET A 61 -1.92 -8.54 -2.44
C MET A 61 -1.57 -9.00 -3.86
N PRO A 62 -1.05 -8.13 -4.74
CA PRO A 62 -0.59 -8.53 -6.06
C PRO A 62 0.66 -9.41 -6.01
N SER A 63 0.88 -10.20 -7.05
CA SER A 63 2.24 -10.64 -7.41
C SER A 63 2.98 -9.52 -8.15
N HIS A 64 4.31 -9.58 -8.16
CA HIS A 64 5.12 -8.57 -8.84
C HIS A 64 4.83 -8.47 -10.36
N ASP A 65 4.41 -9.57 -11.00
CA ASP A 65 4.08 -9.60 -12.42
C ASP A 65 2.61 -9.28 -12.73
N LEU A 66 1.72 -9.15 -11.72
CA LEU A 66 0.26 -9.06 -11.93
C LEU A 66 -0.14 -7.95 -12.92
N PHE A 67 0.50 -6.79 -12.86
CA PHE A 67 0.17 -5.67 -13.74
C PHE A 67 0.74 -5.79 -15.16
N ALA A 68 1.69 -6.71 -15.39
CA ALA A 68 2.20 -6.98 -16.73
C ALA A 68 1.16 -7.67 -17.63
N TYR A 69 0.11 -8.27 -17.04
CA TYR A 69 -0.97 -8.93 -17.77
C TYR A 69 -2.04 -7.96 -18.30
N PHE A 70 -2.05 -6.70 -17.87
CA PHE A 70 -3.06 -5.69 -18.27
C PHE A 70 -2.39 -4.61 -19.11
N GLN A 71 -2.26 -4.86 -20.41
CA GLN A 71 -1.55 -3.96 -21.32
C GLN A 71 -2.37 -3.49 -22.53
N GLU A 72 -3.70 -3.59 -22.46
CA GLU A 72 -4.61 -3.19 -23.53
C GLU A 72 -4.54 -1.70 -23.84
N HIS A 73 -4.38 -0.86 -22.80
CA HIS A 73 -4.41 0.62 -22.94
C HIS A 73 -3.11 1.30 -22.50
N VAL A 74 -2.25 0.59 -21.78
CA VAL A 74 -0.93 1.05 -21.36
C VAL A 74 0.10 -0.04 -21.66
N VAL A 75 1.35 0.35 -21.92
CA VAL A 75 2.44 -0.58 -22.22
C VAL A 75 3.51 -0.46 -21.15
N LEU A 76 3.84 -1.56 -20.51
CA LEU A 76 4.90 -1.63 -19.52
C LEU A 76 6.24 -1.32 -20.18
N GLN A 77 6.98 -0.38 -19.62
CA GLN A 77 8.29 0.04 -20.13
C GLN A 77 9.40 -0.48 -19.22
N ARG A 78 9.18 -0.47 -17.91
CA ARG A 78 10.17 -0.90 -16.94
C ARG A 78 9.53 -1.32 -15.63
N THR A 79 10.15 -2.28 -14.96
CA THR A 79 9.83 -2.67 -13.60
C THR A 79 11.06 -2.59 -12.71
N TRP A 80 10.83 -2.40 -11.41
CA TRP A 80 11.83 -2.53 -10.38
C TRP A 80 11.22 -3.25 -9.18
N TRP A 81 12.03 -4.10 -8.55
CA TRP A 81 11.72 -4.70 -7.26
C TRP A 81 12.49 -3.97 -6.17
N LEU A 82 11.79 -3.52 -5.14
CA LEU A 82 12.38 -3.02 -3.91
C LEU A 82 12.14 -4.07 -2.81
N ASN A 83 13.25 -4.52 -2.22
CA ASN A 83 13.26 -5.46 -1.11
C ASN A 83 12.40 -4.97 0.08
N GLY A 84 11.70 -5.89 0.74
CA GLY A 84 10.77 -5.61 1.82
C GLY A 84 11.37 -5.00 3.08
N GLU A 85 12.68 -5.16 3.32
CA GLU A 85 13.36 -4.57 4.47
C GLU A 85 13.22 -3.05 4.53
N HIS A 86 13.14 -2.38 3.37
CA HIS A 86 12.92 -0.94 3.32
C HIS A 86 11.60 -0.55 3.99
N TYR A 87 10.53 -1.28 3.67
CA TYR A 87 9.23 -1.02 4.28
C TYR A 87 9.17 -1.51 5.73
N ALA A 88 9.79 -2.65 6.05
CA ALA A 88 9.93 -3.13 7.43
C ALA A 88 10.59 -2.09 8.34
N ARG A 89 11.71 -1.48 7.90
CA ARG A 89 12.39 -0.40 8.64
C ARG A 89 11.51 0.84 8.79
N THR A 90 10.73 1.18 7.76
CA THR A 90 9.76 2.28 7.82
C THR A 90 8.69 2.04 8.89
N LEU A 91 8.14 0.83 8.93
CA LEU A 91 7.11 0.43 9.89
C LEU A 91 7.65 0.40 11.33
N TYR A 92 8.87 -0.10 11.55
CA TYR A 92 9.52 -0.02 12.85
C TYR A 92 9.74 1.44 13.28
N ALA A 93 10.22 2.30 12.37
CA ALA A 93 10.39 3.72 12.67
C ALA A 93 9.06 4.41 13.04
N TRP A 94 7.96 4.05 12.37
CA TRP A 94 6.63 4.56 12.73
C TRP A 94 6.13 4.03 14.08
N LEU A 95 6.38 2.76 14.39
CA LEU A 95 6.05 2.18 15.70
C LEU A 95 6.82 2.88 16.83
N ASP A 96 8.12 3.09 16.64
CA ASP A 96 8.97 3.77 17.63
C ASP A 96 8.52 5.22 17.83
N LYS A 97 8.20 5.92 16.73
CA LYS A 97 7.63 7.27 16.80
C LYS A 97 6.30 7.29 17.54
N GLN A 98 5.39 6.37 17.24
CA GLN A 98 4.09 6.25 17.91
C GLN A 98 4.25 6.02 19.43
N ARG A 99 5.20 5.18 19.82
CA ARG A 99 5.51 4.90 21.24
C ARG A 99 6.12 6.12 21.93
N ALA A 100 7.09 6.76 21.29
CA ALA A 100 7.75 7.95 21.80
C ALA A 100 6.77 9.12 22.02
N GLU A 101 5.89 9.37 21.05
CA GLU A 101 4.88 10.43 21.15
C GLU A 101 3.81 10.14 22.22
N ASN A 102 3.44 8.88 22.42
CA ASN A 102 2.53 8.50 23.50
C ASN A 102 3.20 8.71 24.87
N GLY A 103 4.42 8.17 25.02
CA GLY A 103 5.28 8.31 26.20
C GLY A 103 4.62 7.93 27.53
N TRP A 104 5.24 8.31 28.64
CA TRP A 104 4.70 8.11 30.00
C TRP A 104 3.35 8.82 30.24
N GLY A 105 3.08 9.90 29.50
CA GLY A 105 1.88 10.73 29.68
C GLY A 105 0.62 10.19 28.99
N ASN A 106 0.73 9.11 28.19
CA ASN A 106 -0.34 8.57 27.34
C ASN A 106 -0.98 9.64 26.43
N LYS A 107 -0.17 10.55 25.87
CA LYS A 107 -0.66 11.73 25.15
C LYS A 107 -1.47 11.34 23.91
N SER A 108 -0.95 10.41 23.09
CA SER A 108 -1.62 9.94 21.88
C SER A 108 -2.91 9.17 22.20
N ILE A 109 -2.89 8.32 23.23
CA ILE A 109 -4.09 7.60 23.67
C ILE A 109 -5.17 8.57 24.15
N LYS A 110 -4.81 9.59 24.95
CA LYS A 110 -5.76 10.63 25.39
C LYS A 110 -6.37 11.37 24.21
N ALA A 111 -5.55 11.82 23.26
CA ALA A 111 -6.02 12.50 22.05
C ALA A 111 -7.00 11.65 21.23
N LEU A 112 -6.75 10.33 21.12
CA LEU A 112 -7.65 9.41 20.43
C LEU A 112 -8.94 9.11 21.21
N ARG A 113 -8.89 9.04 22.55
CA ARG A 113 -10.10 8.94 23.40
C ARG A 113 -10.98 10.19 23.26
N GLU A 114 -10.38 11.37 23.24
CA GLU A 114 -11.09 12.62 22.99
C GLU A 114 -11.69 12.68 21.58
N ASP A 115 -10.99 12.16 20.57
CA ASP A 115 -11.51 12.04 19.22
C ASP A 115 -12.71 11.09 19.13
N ALA A 116 -12.62 9.94 19.79
CA ALA A 116 -13.73 9.00 19.92
C ALA A 116 -14.98 9.66 20.52
N LYS A 117 -14.81 10.38 21.64
CA LYS A 117 -15.87 11.20 22.26
C LYS A 117 -16.51 12.18 21.28
N ARG A 118 -15.70 12.96 20.55
CA ARG A 118 -16.20 13.93 19.55
C ARG A 118 -17.00 13.27 18.44
N LYS A 119 -16.65 12.04 18.07
CA LYS A 119 -17.36 11.22 17.06
C LYS A 119 -18.58 10.50 17.62
N GLY A 120 -18.90 10.66 18.91
CA GLY A 120 -20.04 9.99 19.55
C GLY A 120 -19.84 8.50 19.78
N VAL A 121 -18.60 8.01 19.75
CA VAL A 121 -18.26 6.60 20.03
C VAL A 121 -17.57 6.47 21.39
N PRO A 122 -17.64 5.28 22.05
CA PRO A 122 -17.00 5.08 23.35
C PRO A 122 -15.49 5.39 23.32
N GLU A 123 -14.97 6.06 24.35
CA GLU A 123 -13.55 6.43 24.46
C GLU A 123 -12.59 5.26 24.21
N ILE A 124 -12.98 4.07 24.68
CA ILE A 124 -12.20 2.85 24.52
C ILE A 124 -11.90 2.52 23.05
N GLU A 125 -12.73 2.95 22.09
CA GLU A 125 -12.46 2.77 20.66
C GLU A 125 -11.27 3.61 20.19
N GLY A 126 -11.06 4.79 20.77
CA GLY A 126 -9.87 5.61 20.52
C GLY A 126 -8.60 4.90 21.00
N GLU A 127 -8.65 4.30 22.18
CA GLU A 127 -7.53 3.52 22.71
C GLU A 127 -7.28 2.24 21.91
N LYS A 128 -8.34 1.50 21.53
CA LYS A 128 -8.20 0.35 20.61
C LYS A 128 -7.56 0.77 19.30
N THR A 129 -7.88 1.95 18.77
CA THR A 129 -7.28 2.48 17.54
C THR A 129 -5.77 2.66 17.69
N TYR A 130 -5.29 3.19 18.84
CA TYR A 130 -3.86 3.29 19.11
C TYR A 130 -3.17 1.91 18.99
N TYR A 131 -3.67 0.91 19.72
CA TYR A 131 -3.08 -0.43 19.72
C TYR A 131 -3.26 -1.18 18.41
N ARG A 132 -4.36 -0.93 17.68
CA ARG A 132 -4.58 -1.49 16.34
C ARG A 132 -3.45 -1.09 15.40
N PHE A 133 -3.10 0.20 15.36
CA PHE A 133 -1.98 0.67 14.53
C PHE A 133 -0.62 0.18 15.04
N ALA A 134 -0.41 0.09 16.35
CA ALA A 134 0.83 -0.47 16.89
C ALA A 134 1.04 -1.93 16.47
N LEU A 135 -0.03 -2.74 16.53
CA LEU A 135 -0.03 -4.12 16.04
C LEU A 135 0.15 -4.19 14.53
N PHE A 136 -0.50 -3.31 13.77
CA PHE A 136 -0.33 -3.23 12.32
C PHE A 136 1.13 -2.99 11.94
N TYR A 137 1.78 -1.98 12.55
CA TYR A 137 3.18 -1.67 12.25
C TYR A 137 4.09 -2.85 12.58
N LEU A 138 3.92 -3.45 13.75
CA LEU A 138 4.74 -4.59 14.17
C LEU A 138 4.55 -5.80 13.25
N ALA A 139 3.30 -6.21 13.01
CA ALA A 139 2.98 -7.39 12.22
C ALA A 139 3.47 -7.23 10.77
N CYS A 140 3.19 -6.07 10.15
CA CYS A 140 3.65 -5.79 8.81
C CYS A 140 5.18 -5.69 8.74
N ALA A 141 5.87 -5.16 9.76
CA ALA A 141 7.32 -5.06 9.75
C ALA A 141 7.97 -6.44 9.75
N VAL A 142 7.50 -7.36 10.59
CA VAL A 142 7.97 -8.75 10.61
C VAL A 142 7.67 -9.43 9.28
N PHE A 143 6.46 -9.24 8.76
CA PHE A 143 6.00 -9.85 7.50
C PHE A 143 6.85 -9.41 6.30
N PHE A 144 7.03 -8.10 6.09
CA PHE A 144 7.86 -7.56 5.01
C PHE A 144 9.36 -7.78 5.23
N GLY A 145 9.81 -8.01 6.47
CA GLY A 145 11.20 -8.34 6.79
C GLY A 145 11.52 -9.84 6.70
N GLN A 146 10.53 -10.70 6.50
CA GLN A 146 10.72 -12.14 6.49
C GLN A 146 11.67 -12.58 5.37
N ASN A 147 12.49 -13.60 5.66
CA ASN A 147 13.51 -14.12 4.73
C ASN A 147 14.43 -13.04 4.16
N GLY A 148 14.81 -12.04 4.97
CA GLY A 148 15.64 -10.91 4.53
C GLY A 148 14.91 -9.96 3.56
N GLY A 149 13.58 -9.90 3.61
CA GLY A 149 12.76 -9.03 2.76
C GLY A 149 12.52 -9.54 1.34
N GLU A 150 12.72 -10.84 1.10
CA GLU A 150 12.65 -11.47 -0.22
C GLU A 150 11.32 -12.22 -0.52
N GLU A 151 10.29 -12.02 0.32
CA GLU A 151 8.94 -12.56 0.06
C GLU A 151 7.97 -11.46 -0.38
N TRP A 152 7.81 -10.42 0.45
CA TRP A 152 7.02 -9.24 0.14
C TRP A 152 7.90 -8.03 -0.02
N GLY A 153 7.58 -7.21 -1.01
CA GLY A 153 8.34 -6.02 -1.34
C GLY A 153 7.45 -4.98 -2.01
N VAL A 154 8.11 -4.06 -2.71
CA VAL A 154 7.44 -3.01 -3.47
C VAL A 154 7.77 -3.16 -4.95
N GLY A 155 6.72 -3.29 -5.75
CA GLY A 155 6.82 -3.24 -7.21
C GLY A 155 6.69 -1.79 -7.68
N HIS A 156 7.71 -1.32 -8.41
CA HIS A 156 7.61 -0.09 -9.20
C HIS A 156 7.43 -0.44 -10.66
N TYR A 157 6.53 0.27 -11.33
CA TYR A 157 6.22 0.04 -12.73
C TYR A 157 6.15 1.37 -13.45
N LEU A 158 6.80 1.46 -14.60
CA LEU A 158 6.68 2.58 -15.50
C LEU A 158 5.95 2.12 -16.75
N PHE A 159 4.82 2.74 -17.04
CA PHE A 159 4.01 2.50 -18.21
C PHE A 159 3.97 3.74 -19.11
N LYS A 160 3.79 3.51 -20.41
CA LYS A 160 3.36 4.55 -21.36
C LYS A 160 1.95 4.25 -21.85
N LYS A 161 1.28 5.23 -22.43
CA LYS A 161 0.01 4.99 -23.15
C LYS A 161 0.27 4.10 -24.37
N ARG A 162 -0.66 3.19 -24.65
CA ARG A 162 -0.71 2.49 -25.94
C ARG A 162 -1.39 3.41 -26.95
N ASP A 163 -0.70 3.69 -28.06
CA ASP A 163 -1.26 4.44 -29.18
C ASP A 163 -2.28 3.61 -29.96
#